data_AF-A0A0W0EUB9-F1
#
_entry.id   AF-A0A0W0EUB9-F1
#
_cell.length_a   1.000
_cell.length_b   1.000
_cell.length_c   1.000
_cell.angle_alpha   90.00
_cell.angle_beta   90.00
_cell.angle_gamma   90.00
#
_symmetry.space_group_name_H-M   'P 1'
#
loop_
_entity.id
_entity.type
_entity.pdbx_description
1 polymer ?
#
loop_
_entity_poly.entity_id
_entity_poly.type
_entity_poly.pdbx_seq_one_letter_code
_entity_poly.pdbx_strand_id
1 'polypeptide(L)'
;MANDTLYPSDKDKILFTLSYMKEGHAAQWIKAKTDEYKKSLKEKAAEASDMKPKDQIRLMTWKEFLEDFKKAFRLVDIGTNTRLKLKNLKQNKKHVDKYITEFHFLAIDSEYDNRALINHFMTGLHPALLKFCLSLPDQPDTIEG
;
A
#
# COMPACT_ATOMS: atom_id res chain seq x y z
N MET A 1 -4.57 9.18 -11.86
CA MET A 1 -5.92 8.64 -12.16
C MET A 1 -5.87 8.12 -13.60
N ALA A 2 -6.49 6.97 -13.89
CA ALA A 2 -6.46 6.35 -15.22
C ALA A 2 -7.16 7.25 -16.26
N ASN A 3 -6.60 7.31 -17.47
CA ASN A 3 -7.03 8.20 -18.55
C ASN A 3 -8.47 7.86 -19.01
N ASP A 4 -9.44 8.72 -18.73
CA ASP A 4 -10.87 8.48 -19.04
C ASP A 4 -11.16 8.39 -20.55
N THR A 5 -10.23 8.85 -21.40
CA THR A 5 -10.34 8.74 -22.85
C THR A 5 -10.01 7.35 -23.40
N LEU A 6 -9.27 6.53 -22.65
CA LEU A 6 -8.84 5.19 -23.09
C LEU A 6 -9.72 4.07 -22.54
N TYR A 7 -10.37 4.29 -21.40
CA TYR A 7 -11.22 3.30 -20.73
C TYR A 7 -12.54 3.96 -20.31
N PRO A 8 -13.51 4.09 -21.23
CA PRO A 8 -14.73 4.84 -20.99
C PRO A 8 -15.72 4.12 -20.07
N SER A 9 -15.61 2.79 -19.94
CA SER A 9 -16.49 2.00 -19.06
C SER A 9 -15.75 1.45 -17.84
N ASP A 10 -16.48 1.31 -16.73
CA ASP A 10 -15.98 0.64 -15.52
C ASP A 10 -15.48 -0.78 -15.84
N LYS A 11 -16.17 -1.48 -16.76
CA LYS A 11 -15.77 -2.80 -17.24
C LYS A 11 -14.39 -2.80 -17.86
N ASP A 12 -14.07 -1.80 -18.70
CA ASP A 12 -12.77 -1.72 -19.37
C ASP A 12 -11.65 -1.41 -18.37
N LYS A 13 -11.90 -0.52 -17.41
CA LYS A 13 -10.97 -0.19 -16.32
C LYS A 13 -10.65 -1.43 -15.47
N ILE A 14 -11.68 -2.22 -15.13
CA ILE A 14 -11.53 -3.47 -14.38
C ILE A 14 -10.74 -4.49 -15.20
N LEU A 15 -11.14 -4.78 -16.45
CA LEU A 15 -10.47 -5.78 -17.29
C LEU A 15 -9.01 -5.45 -17.54
N PHE A 16 -8.70 -4.18 -17.80
CA PHE A 16 -7.32 -3.73 -17.94
C PHE A 16 -6.52 -3.98 -16.66
N THR A 17 -7.07 -3.62 -15.50
CA THR A 17 -6.40 -3.82 -14.20
C THR A 17 -6.18 -5.30 -13.89
N LEU A 18 -7.18 -6.15 -14.15
CA LEU A 18 -7.08 -7.61 -13.99
C LEU A 18 -6.02 -8.22 -14.93
N SER A 19 -5.81 -7.63 -16.12
CA SER A 19 -4.83 -8.13 -17.08
C SER A 19 -3.39 -8.09 -16.57
N TYR A 20 -3.08 -7.28 -15.56
CA TYR A 20 -1.75 -7.23 -14.92
C TYR A 20 -1.58 -8.22 -13.76
N MET A 21 -2.66 -8.78 -13.24
CA MET A 21 -2.66 -9.64 -12.05
C MET A 21 -2.56 -11.12 -12.43
N LYS A 22 -1.55 -11.46 -13.24
CA LYS A 22 -1.41 -12.80 -13.82
C LYS A 22 -0.75 -13.82 -12.87
N GLU A 23 -0.11 -13.36 -11.80
CA GLU A 23 0.74 -14.20 -10.96
C GLU A 23 0.58 -13.94 -9.46
N GLY A 24 1.08 -14.88 -8.65
CA GLY A 24 1.15 -14.77 -7.19
C GLY A 24 -0.20 -14.65 -6.49
N HIS A 25 -0.20 -13.93 -5.36
CA HIS A 25 -1.40 -13.68 -4.55
C HIS A 25 -2.51 -12.97 -5.34
N ALA A 26 -2.12 -12.22 -6.38
CA ALA A 26 -3.08 -11.48 -7.20
C ALA A 26 -3.92 -12.39 -8.10
N ALA A 27 -3.29 -13.38 -8.73
CA ALA A 27 -4.00 -14.37 -9.54
C ALA A 27 -4.97 -15.21 -8.69
N GLN A 28 -4.57 -15.58 -7.47
CA GLN A 28 -5.42 -16.31 -6.54
C GLN A 28 -6.64 -15.49 -6.10
N TRP A 29 -6.44 -14.21 -5.82
CA TRP A 29 -7.51 -13.29 -5.46
C TRP A 29 -8.54 -13.11 -6.59
N ILE A 30 -8.08 -12.94 -7.83
CA ILE A 30 -8.98 -12.86 -9.00
C ILE A 30 -9.80 -14.13 -9.16
N LYS A 31 -9.17 -15.28 -8.99
CA LYS A 31 -9.87 -16.57 -9.08
C LYS A 31 -10.97 -16.66 -8.01
N ALA A 32 -10.65 -16.33 -6.77
CA ALA A 32 -11.61 -16.30 -5.67
C ALA A 32 -12.78 -15.35 -5.94
N LYS A 33 -12.49 -14.12 -6.40
CA LYS A 33 -13.52 -13.13 -6.76
C LYS A 33 -14.40 -13.58 -7.93
N THR A 34 -13.82 -14.24 -8.92
CA THR A 34 -14.57 -14.79 -10.06
C THR A 34 -15.52 -15.90 -9.61
N ASP A 35 -15.09 -16.73 -8.66
CA ASP A 35 -15.90 -17.83 -8.13
C ASP A 35 -17.02 -17.32 -7.21
N GLU A 36 -16.77 -16.32 -6.37
CA GLU A 36 -17.80 -15.59 -5.59
C GLU A 36 -18.86 -14.98 -6.52
N TYR A 37 -18.43 -14.31 -7.58
CA TYR A 37 -19.32 -13.71 -8.57
C TYR A 37 -20.20 -14.78 -9.25
N LYS A 38 -19.60 -15.86 -9.74
CA LYS A 38 -20.33 -16.98 -10.35
C LYS A 38 -21.34 -17.61 -9.39
N LYS A 39 -21.01 -17.71 -8.09
CA LYS A 39 -21.92 -18.21 -7.06
C LYS A 39 -23.12 -17.28 -6.86
N SER A 40 -22.88 -15.98 -6.72
CA SER A 40 -23.95 -14.98 -6.56
C SER A 40 -24.92 -14.93 -7.74
N LEU A 41 -24.43 -15.17 -8.96
CA LEU A 41 -25.27 -15.26 -10.15
C LEU A 41 -26.19 -16.49 -10.12
N LYS A 42 -25.66 -17.64 -9.67
CA LYS A 42 -26.45 -18.88 -9.56
C LYS A 42 -27.54 -18.75 -8.50
N GLU A 43 -27.24 -18.10 -7.38
CA GLU A 43 -28.21 -17.85 -6.30
C GLU A 43 -29.32 -16.90 -6.77
N LYS A 44 -28.97 -15.78 -7.43
CA LYS A 44 -29.97 -14.86 -8.00
C LYS A 44 -30.81 -15.46 -9.13
N ALA A 45 -30.22 -16.32 -9.95
CA ALA A 45 -30.94 -17.04 -11.01
C ALA A 45 -31.91 -18.09 -10.44
N ALA A 46 -31.62 -18.64 -9.25
CA ALA A 46 -32.54 -19.54 -8.55
C ALA A 46 -33.73 -18.80 -7.91
N GLU A 47 -33.59 -17.51 -7.58
CA GLU A 47 -34.63 -16.67 -6.97
C GLU A 47 -35.51 -15.91 -7.98
N ALA A 48 -35.02 -15.63 -9.19
CA ALA A 48 -35.75 -14.86 -10.20
C ALA A 48 -36.27 -15.73 -11.34
N SER A 49 -37.46 -16.34 -11.13
CA SER A 49 -38.21 -17.14 -12.12
C SER A 49 -38.57 -16.40 -13.41
N ASP A 50 -38.66 -15.06 -13.40
CA ASP A 50 -39.32 -14.31 -14.50
C ASP A 50 -38.64 -13.01 -14.97
N MET A 51 -37.30 -12.89 -14.88
CA MET A 51 -36.59 -11.72 -15.43
C MET A 51 -35.63 -12.05 -16.58
N LYS A 52 -35.63 -11.19 -17.61
CA LYS A 52 -34.83 -11.34 -18.84
C LYS A 52 -33.33 -11.37 -18.51
N PRO A 53 -32.53 -12.28 -19.13
CA PRO A 53 -31.12 -12.51 -18.77
C PRO A 53 -30.18 -11.30 -18.90
N LYS A 54 -30.54 -10.30 -19.73
CA LYS A 54 -29.68 -9.16 -20.04
C LYS A 54 -29.62 -8.10 -18.93
N ASP A 55 -30.60 -8.05 -18.03
CA ASP A 55 -30.68 -7.06 -16.96
C ASP A 55 -30.20 -7.59 -15.59
N GLN A 56 -29.87 -8.88 -15.52
CA GLN A 56 -29.49 -9.56 -14.26
C GLN A 56 -28.04 -9.32 -13.83
N ILE A 57 -27.20 -8.76 -14.70
CA ILE A 57 -25.76 -8.62 -14.47
C ILE A 57 -25.45 -7.17 -14.08
N ARG A 58 -25.57 -6.86 -12.77
CA ARG A 58 -24.90 -5.69 -12.22
C ARG A 58 -23.40 -5.97 -12.23
N LEU A 59 -22.71 -5.46 -13.24
CA LEU A 59 -21.26 -5.43 -13.26
C LEU A 59 -20.78 -4.59 -12.07
N MET A 60 -19.78 -5.10 -11.35
CA MET A 60 -19.13 -4.37 -10.26
C MET A 60 -18.67 -3.01 -10.80
N THR A 61 -19.01 -1.93 -10.08
CA THR A 61 -18.54 -0.59 -10.46
C THR A 61 -17.04 -0.48 -10.22
N TRP A 62 -16.37 0.43 -10.92
CA TRP A 62 -14.95 0.67 -10.72
C TRP A 62 -14.63 1.05 -9.26
N LYS A 63 -15.54 1.78 -8.61
CA LYS A 63 -15.42 2.17 -7.20
C LYS A 63 -15.45 0.96 -6.26
N GLU A 64 -16.41 0.06 -6.44
CA GLU A 64 -16.51 -1.17 -5.64
C GLU A 64 -15.29 -2.07 -5.85
N PHE A 65 -14.84 -2.20 -7.10
CA PHE A 65 -13.62 -2.92 -7.43
C PHE A 65 -12.41 -2.34 -6.72
N LEU A 66 -12.23 -1.02 -6.73
CA LEU A 66 -11.11 -0.35 -6.06
C LEU A 66 -11.13 -0.54 -4.55
N GLU A 67 -12.31 -0.52 -3.92
CA GLU A 67 -12.42 -0.76 -2.48
C GLU A 67 -12.05 -2.20 -2.10
N ASP A 68 -12.54 -3.18 -2.86
CA ASP A 68 -12.18 -4.58 -2.68
C ASP A 68 -10.70 -4.84 -2.98
N PHE A 69 -10.17 -4.23 -4.05
CA PHE A 69 -8.77 -4.26 -4.40
C PHE A 69 -7.90 -3.67 -3.29
N LYS A 70 -8.23 -2.48 -2.77
CA LYS A 70 -7.53 -1.87 -1.65
C LYS A 70 -7.64 -2.68 -0.37
N LYS A 71 -8.72 -3.42 -0.13
CA LYS A 71 -8.82 -4.33 1.03
C LYS A 71 -7.91 -5.54 0.87
N ALA A 72 -7.95 -6.18 -0.30
CA ALA A 72 -7.22 -7.40 -0.58
C ALA A 72 -5.71 -7.21 -0.75
N PHE A 73 -5.35 -6.09 -1.37
CA PHE A 73 -3.99 -5.61 -1.55
C PHE A 73 -3.83 -4.30 -0.81
N ARG A 74 -4.34 -4.21 0.44
CA ARG A 74 -3.88 -3.16 1.34
C ARG A 74 -2.37 -3.20 1.20
N LEU A 75 -1.78 -2.15 0.60
CA LEU A 75 -0.37 -1.89 0.75
C LEU A 75 -0.18 -2.01 2.24
N VAL A 76 0.48 -3.09 2.68
CA VAL A 76 0.76 -3.39 4.08
C VAL A 76 0.96 -2.04 4.71
N ASP A 77 -0.02 -1.62 5.52
CA ASP A 77 -0.30 -0.21 5.86
C ASP A 77 0.97 0.61 5.65
N ILE A 78 1.03 1.42 4.57
CA ILE A 78 2.31 2.00 4.11
C ILE A 78 3.03 2.62 5.31
N GLY A 79 2.27 3.30 6.17
CA GLY A 79 2.70 3.71 7.50
C GLY A 79 3.30 2.56 8.31
N THR A 80 2.56 1.50 8.63
CA THR A 80 3.10 0.30 9.34
C THR A 80 4.32 -0.34 8.68
N ASN A 81 4.36 -0.55 7.36
CA ASN A 81 5.53 -1.13 6.70
C ASN A 81 6.74 -0.19 6.78
N THR A 82 6.51 1.09 6.54
CA THR A 82 7.53 2.13 6.62
C THR A 82 8.03 2.33 8.05
N ARG A 83 7.15 2.32 9.04
CA ARG A 83 7.46 2.30 10.48
C ARG A 83 8.29 1.08 10.87
N LEU A 84 7.93 -0.11 10.36
CA LEU A 84 8.71 -1.33 10.58
C LEU A 84 10.10 -1.23 9.96
N LYS A 85 10.21 -0.70 8.74
CA LYS A 85 11.50 -0.45 8.08
C LYS A 85 12.34 0.56 8.84
N LEU A 86 11.76 1.66 9.32
CA LEU A 86 12.44 2.66 10.16
C LEU A 86 12.97 2.04 11.45
N LYS A 87 12.15 1.26 12.15
CA LYS A 87 12.54 0.57 13.39
C LYS A 87 13.74 -0.36 13.18
N ASN A 88 13.82 -0.99 12.01
CA ASN A 88 14.89 -1.91 11.65
C ASN A 88 16.06 -1.24 10.92
N LEU A 89 15.97 0.05 10.59
CA LEU A 89 17.01 0.75 9.85
C LEU A 89 18.21 1.00 10.77
N LYS A 90 19.38 0.51 10.34
CA LYS A 90 20.66 0.68 11.04
C LYS A 90 21.72 1.17 10.06
N GLN A 91 22.53 2.13 10.49
CA GLN A 91 23.69 2.62 9.74
C GLN A 91 24.69 1.48 9.49
N ASN A 92 24.98 0.67 10.51
CA ASN A 92 25.95 -0.43 10.43
C ASN A 92 27.27 0.04 9.80
N LYS A 93 27.75 -0.66 8.76
CA LYS A 93 28.96 -0.32 7.99
C LYS A 93 28.69 0.63 6.81
N LYS A 94 27.46 1.14 6.64
CA LYS A 94 27.10 2.05 5.55
C LYS A 94 27.68 3.44 5.83
N HIS A 95 28.03 4.16 4.77
CA HIS A 95 28.33 5.58 4.85
C HIS A 95 27.12 6.34 5.42
N VAL A 96 27.38 7.40 6.19
CA VAL A 96 26.32 8.15 6.89
C VAL A 96 25.33 8.78 5.90
N ASP A 97 25.79 9.32 4.77
CA ASP A 97 24.92 9.91 3.75
C ASP A 97 23.90 8.91 3.18
N LYS A 98 24.33 7.65 3.01
CA LYS A 98 23.43 6.59 2.53
C LYS A 98 22.38 6.27 3.58
N TYR A 99 22.76 6.24 4.85
CA TYR A 99 21.82 6.05 5.95
C TYR A 99 20.82 7.20 6.05
N ILE A 100 21.28 8.45 5.96
CA ILE A 100 20.43 9.66 5.96
C ILE A 100 19.43 9.61 4.81
N THR A 101 19.89 9.30 3.59
CA THR A 101 19.02 9.21 2.41
C THR A 101 17.94 8.14 2.56
N GLU A 102 18.32 6.94 3.02
CA GLU A 102 17.35 5.86 3.30
C GLU A 102 16.37 6.25 4.42
N PHE A 103 16.83 6.97 5.43
CA PHE A 103 16.00 7.44 6.54
C PHE A 103 14.95 8.46 6.07
N HIS A 104 15.35 9.51 5.35
CA HIS A 104 14.41 10.53 4.86
C HIS A 104 13.35 9.93 3.95
N PHE A 105 13.74 9.01 3.05
CA PHE A 105 12.80 8.33 2.18
C PHE A 105 11.70 7.60 2.95
N LEU A 106 12.07 6.95 4.07
CA LEU A 106 11.09 6.28 4.93
C LEU A 106 10.35 7.26 5.85
N ALA A 107 10.96 8.37 6.26
CA ALA A 107 10.30 9.33 7.15
C ALA A 107 9.01 9.90 6.52
N ILE A 108 9.02 10.17 5.21
CA ILE A 108 7.92 10.76 4.44
C ILE A 108 6.59 10.02 4.64
N ASP A 109 6.60 8.69 4.54
CA ASP A 109 5.37 7.87 4.59
C ASP A 109 5.12 7.27 5.98
N SER A 110 5.90 7.65 7.01
CA SER A 110 5.84 7.03 8.34
C SER A 110 4.73 7.56 9.25
N GLU A 111 4.26 8.78 8.97
CA GLU A 111 3.34 9.57 9.81
C GLU A 111 3.88 9.88 11.22
N TYR A 112 5.17 9.66 11.47
CA TYR A 112 5.78 9.98 12.76
C TYR A 112 5.98 11.50 12.93
N ASP A 113 5.84 11.95 14.17
CA ASP A 113 6.24 13.31 14.54
C ASP A 113 7.78 13.42 14.62
N ASN A 114 8.28 14.66 14.68
CA ASN A 114 9.73 14.91 14.72
C ASN A 114 10.42 14.23 15.91
N ARG A 115 9.76 14.14 17.07
CA ARG A 115 10.35 13.51 18.27
C ARG A 115 10.55 12.02 18.05
N ALA A 116 9.56 11.33 17.50
CA ALA A 116 9.63 9.92 17.14
C ALA A 116 10.69 9.69 16.06
N LEU A 117 10.74 10.54 15.03
CA LEU A 117 11.74 10.45 13.97
C LEU A 117 13.17 10.63 14.49
N ILE A 118 13.44 11.64 15.31
CA ILE A 118 14.77 11.84 15.94
C ILE A 118 15.17 10.61 16.76
N ASN A 119 14.25 10.06 17.56
CA ASN A 119 14.53 8.85 18.34
C ASN A 119 14.88 7.65 17.45
N HIS A 120 14.13 7.43 16.37
CA HIS A 120 14.41 6.38 15.40
C HIS A 120 15.76 6.58 14.70
N PHE A 121 16.09 7.82 14.32
CA PHE A 121 17.37 8.17 13.71
C PHE A 121 18.54 7.87 14.65
N MET A 122 18.49 8.37 15.89
CA MET A 122 19.53 8.15 16.89
C MET A 122 19.71 6.66 17.22
N THR A 123 18.61 5.91 17.31
CA THR A 123 18.63 4.46 17.55
C THR A 123 19.26 3.68 16.39
N GLY A 124 19.18 4.21 15.17
CA GLY A 124 19.76 3.58 13.98
C GLY A 124 21.22 3.92 13.72
N LEU A 125 21.72 4.99 14.32
CA LEU A 125 23.05 5.56 14.06
C LEU A 125 24.19 4.67 14.57
N HIS A 126 25.36 4.78 13.95
CA HIS A 126 26.56 4.10 14.41
C HIS A 126 26.97 4.61 15.81
N PRO A 127 27.36 3.74 16.76
CA PRO A 127 27.60 4.14 18.16
C PRO A 127 28.58 5.31 18.37
N ALA A 128 29.64 5.38 17.56
CA ALA A 128 30.60 6.47 17.63
C ALA A 128 29.99 7.84 17.26
N LEU A 129 29.12 7.87 16.25
CA LEU A 129 28.41 9.08 15.84
C LEU A 129 27.29 9.42 16.82
N LEU A 130 26.58 8.41 17.33
CA LEU A 130 25.57 8.61 18.37
C LEU A 130 26.19 9.29 19.60
N LYS A 131 27.35 8.81 20.06
CA LYS A 131 28.08 9.42 21.18
C LYS A 131 28.42 10.88 20.89
N PHE A 132 28.83 11.20 19.66
CA PHE A 132 29.12 12.57 19.25
C PHE A 132 27.85 13.44 19.28
N CYS A 133 26.74 12.98 18.69
CA CYS A 133 25.46 13.69 18.71
C CYS A 133 24.94 13.95 20.13
N LEU A 134 25.06 12.98 21.04
CA LEU A 134 24.64 13.13 22.44
C LEU A 134 25.52 14.09 23.24
N SER A 135 26.73 14.40 22.76
CA SER A 135 27.64 15.34 23.41
C SER A 135 27.45 16.79 22.96
N LEU A 136 26.63 17.02 21.94
CA LEU A 136 26.31 18.37 21.47
C LEU A 136 25.33 19.05 22.44
N PRO A 137 25.58 20.32 22.82
CA PRO A 137 24.74 21.05 23.75
C PRO A 137 23.36 21.39 23.17
N ASP A 138 23.31 21.66 21.87
CA ASP A 138 22.07 21.99 21.15
C ASP A 138 21.61 20.76 20.35
N GLN A 139 20.53 20.12 20.82
CA GLN A 139 19.91 19.02 20.10
C GLN A 139 18.86 19.54 19.12
N PRO A 140 18.80 18.98 17.90
CA PRO A 140 17.79 19.37 16.94
C PRO A 140 16.40 18.94 17.42
N ASP A 141 15.38 19.75 17.09
CA ASP A 141 13.97 19.48 17.34
C ASP A 141 13.22 18.99 16.09
N THR A 142 13.89 19.03 14.93
CA THR A 142 13.42 18.50 13.65
C THR A 142 14.47 17.62 12.97
N ILE A 143 14.08 16.86 11.95
CA ILE A 143 15.01 16.03 11.16
C ILE A 143 15.72 16.79 10.04
N GLU A 144 15.38 18.05 9.80
CA GLU A 144 15.97 18.88 8.71
C GLU A 144 17.20 19.69 9.17
N GLY A 145 17.47 19.72 10.48
CA GLY A 145 18.60 20.46 11.07
C GLY A 145 18.23 21.84 11.59
#